data_AF-A0A6V7V4A2-F1
#
_entry.id   AF-A0A6V7V4A2-F1
#
_cell.length_a   1.000
_cell.length_b   1.000
_cell.length_c   1.000
_cell.angle_alpha   90.00
_cell.angle_beta   90.00
_cell.angle_gamma   90.00
#
_symmetry.space_group_name_H-M   'P 1'
#
loop_
_entity.id
_entity.type
_entity.pdbx_description
1 polymer ?
#
loop_
_entity_poly.entity_id
_entity_poly.type
_entity_poly.pdbx_seq_one_letter_code
_entity_poly.pdbx_strand_id
1 'polypeptide(L)'
;MDGKKQNSSKNEIDEATYNQIATMFQRPSQVEKIDELLKKAERKKAAVEAMLRTGVQSQLEGIRSAISHMQVTAEEVLQIGKSMQEIGEKLQSIPETRNRLSMLSKANSQHSQYAIAVENFKHIFNLVDTVEKTHEYILENKLLHAHKNIMELENARDDLMFEVHKLNSERREYDKNLLKNYFTDLDKLVNDLAKQVWYICSRALEAVQGNDSALQQLVSALRIIEREERIDTYYLDQRPVSNDFMPPDRPRQWRRQLFEVLAKNVRDRLEGNQLEDKAINRQWLARYLEACRRKVVSDLKLVKTCLAACFPPDYNIYDRYIKYYHDSISFQIKNIASSPLEKK
;
A
#
# COMPACT_ATOMS: atom_id res chain seq x y z
N MET A 1 -1.98 -57.66 36.67
CA MET A 1 -1.34 -56.93 37.80
C MET A 1 -2.24 -55.82 38.37
N ASP A 2 -3.39 -55.51 37.77
CA ASP A 2 -4.26 -54.41 38.20
C ASP A 2 -5.13 -54.66 39.44
N GLY A 3 -5.43 -55.93 39.76
CA GLY A 3 -6.24 -56.28 40.94
C GLY A 3 -5.58 -55.96 42.29
N LYS A 4 -4.23 -55.99 42.37
CA LYS A 4 -3.48 -55.61 43.59
C LYS A 4 -3.42 -54.09 43.79
N LYS A 5 -3.37 -53.30 42.70
CA LYS A 5 -3.38 -51.82 42.78
C LYS A 5 -4.73 -51.27 43.19
N GLN A 6 -5.84 -51.83 42.68
CA GLN A 6 -7.19 -51.42 43.09
C GLN A 6 -7.49 -51.71 44.56
N ASN A 7 -7.01 -52.84 45.12
CA ASN A 7 -7.17 -53.14 46.54
C ASN A 7 -6.29 -52.24 47.43
N SER A 8 -5.08 -51.88 46.98
CA SER A 8 -4.21 -50.96 47.72
C SER A 8 -4.80 -49.56 47.82
N SER A 9 -5.31 -49.01 46.71
CA SER A 9 -5.93 -47.67 46.72
C SER A 9 -7.26 -47.62 47.47
N LYS A 10 -8.06 -48.70 47.49
CA LYS A 10 -9.26 -48.77 48.35
C LYS A 10 -8.89 -48.72 49.83
N ASN A 11 -7.91 -49.53 50.25
CA ASN A 11 -7.45 -49.54 51.63
C ASN A 11 -6.85 -48.19 52.07
N GLU A 12 -6.11 -47.49 51.19
CA GLU A 12 -5.58 -46.15 51.46
C GLU A 12 -6.68 -45.08 51.60
N ILE A 13 -7.73 -45.14 50.78
CA ILE A 13 -8.88 -44.24 50.87
C ILE A 13 -9.68 -44.51 52.15
N ASP A 14 -9.84 -45.78 52.52
CA ASP A 14 -10.54 -46.21 53.73
C ASP A 14 -9.77 -45.80 55.01
N GLU A 15 -8.44 -45.91 54.99
CA GLU A 15 -7.57 -45.49 56.11
C GLU A 15 -7.51 -43.95 56.23
N ALA A 16 -7.46 -43.23 55.11
CA ALA A 16 -7.53 -41.77 55.09
C ALA A 16 -8.89 -41.24 55.55
N THR A 17 -10.00 -41.86 55.14
CA THR A 17 -11.35 -41.50 55.62
C THR A 17 -11.50 -41.83 57.10
N TYR A 18 -10.98 -42.97 57.56
CA TYR A 18 -10.98 -43.32 58.98
C TYR A 18 -10.22 -42.29 59.83
N ASN A 19 -9.02 -41.89 59.40
CA ASN A 19 -8.22 -40.87 60.08
C ASN A 19 -8.88 -39.48 60.05
N GLN A 20 -9.59 -39.15 58.97
CA GLN A 20 -10.33 -37.90 58.84
C GLN A 20 -11.59 -37.88 59.72
N ILE A 21 -12.25 -39.01 59.92
CA ILE A 21 -13.38 -39.17 60.85
C ILE A 21 -12.88 -39.13 62.30
N ALA A 22 -11.79 -39.83 62.62
CA ALA A 22 -11.20 -39.86 63.95
C ALA A 22 -10.71 -38.48 64.43
N THR A 23 -10.20 -37.64 63.52
CA THR A 23 -9.82 -36.25 63.83
C THR A 23 -11.02 -35.30 63.99
N MET A 24 -12.18 -35.61 63.41
CA MET A 24 -13.39 -34.79 63.55
C MET A 24 -14.16 -35.00 64.87
N PHE A 25 -14.00 -36.16 65.53
CA PHE A 25 -14.78 -36.55 66.71
C PHE A 25 -13.92 -36.77 67.98
N GLN A 26 -13.11 -35.78 68.36
CA GLN A 26 -12.21 -35.89 69.52
C GLN A 26 -12.85 -35.53 70.87
N ARG A 27 -14.01 -34.85 70.90
CA ARG A 27 -14.73 -34.46 72.14
C ARG A 27 -16.21 -34.89 72.11
N PRO A 28 -16.83 -35.27 73.25
CA PRO A 28 -18.23 -35.73 73.31
C PRO A 28 -19.25 -34.71 72.79
N SER A 29 -19.01 -33.41 72.98
CA SER A 29 -19.88 -32.32 72.48
C SER A 29 -19.85 -32.16 70.95
N GLN A 30 -18.94 -32.83 70.24
CA GLN A 30 -18.87 -32.84 68.78
C GLN A 30 -19.74 -33.94 68.15
N VAL A 31 -20.17 -34.93 68.95
CA VAL A 31 -21.07 -36.02 68.56
C VAL A 31 -22.50 -35.50 68.35
N GLU A 32 -22.93 -34.47 69.10
CA GLU A 32 -24.23 -33.82 68.89
C GLU A 32 -24.35 -33.12 67.53
N LYS A 33 -23.23 -32.78 66.88
CA LYS A 33 -23.20 -32.16 65.54
C LYS A 33 -23.14 -33.18 64.40
N ILE A 34 -23.23 -34.48 64.69
CA ILE A 34 -23.20 -35.55 63.66
C ILE A 34 -24.33 -35.37 62.66
N ASP A 35 -25.55 -35.05 63.10
CA ASP A 35 -26.69 -34.87 62.19
C ASP A 35 -26.48 -33.69 61.21
N GLU A 36 -25.84 -32.61 61.67
CA GLU A 36 -25.48 -31.48 60.82
C GLU A 36 -24.37 -31.84 59.82
N LEU A 37 -23.35 -32.58 60.27
CA LEU A 37 -22.25 -33.05 59.42
C LEU A 37 -22.73 -34.10 58.40
N LEU A 38 -23.64 -34.99 58.79
CA LEU A 38 -24.28 -35.97 57.92
C LEU A 38 -25.11 -35.27 56.85
N LYS A 39 -25.97 -34.32 57.22
CA LYS A 39 -26.73 -33.49 56.26
C LYS A 39 -25.81 -32.72 55.33
N LYS A 40 -24.68 -32.21 55.82
CA LYS A 40 -23.68 -31.51 55.00
C LYS A 40 -22.97 -32.47 54.04
N ALA A 41 -22.65 -33.68 54.46
CA ALA A 41 -22.06 -34.72 53.64
C ALA A 41 -23.05 -35.22 52.56
N GLU A 42 -24.32 -35.44 52.92
CA GLU A 42 -25.39 -35.78 51.97
C GLU A 42 -25.60 -34.68 50.93
N ARG A 43 -25.62 -33.41 51.34
CA ARG A 43 -25.69 -32.27 50.41
C ARG A 43 -24.50 -32.23 49.46
N LYS A 44 -23.28 -32.46 49.96
CA LYS A 44 -22.07 -32.53 49.13
C LYS A 44 -22.13 -33.71 48.16
N LYS A 45 -22.56 -34.89 48.62
CA LYS A 45 -22.75 -36.08 47.80
C LYS A 45 -23.77 -35.82 46.69
N ALA A 46 -24.95 -35.28 47.04
CA ALA A 46 -25.98 -34.94 46.07
C ALA A 46 -25.51 -33.87 45.06
N ALA A 47 -24.71 -32.88 45.51
CA ALA A 47 -24.13 -31.89 44.62
C ALA A 47 -23.09 -32.49 43.65
N VAL A 48 -22.23 -33.39 44.15
CA VAL A 48 -21.25 -34.11 43.33
C VAL A 48 -21.95 -35.07 42.36
N GLU A 49 -22.98 -35.79 42.79
CA GLU A 49 -23.78 -36.66 41.91
C GLU A 49 -24.52 -35.85 40.84
N ALA A 50 -25.08 -34.69 41.18
CA ALA A 50 -25.71 -33.80 40.20
C ALA A 50 -24.70 -33.21 39.21
N MET A 51 -23.51 -32.81 39.67
CA MET A 51 -22.42 -32.35 38.82
C MET A 51 -21.90 -33.47 37.91
N LEU A 52 -21.70 -34.67 38.44
CA LEU A 52 -21.29 -35.85 37.66
C LEU A 52 -22.35 -36.21 36.63
N ARG A 53 -23.63 -36.19 36.98
CA ARG A 53 -24.71 -36.47 36.04
C ARG A 53 -24.75 -35.47 34.91
N THR A 54 -24.67 -34.18 35.23
CA THR A 54 -24.63 -33.10 34.23
C THR A 54 -23.38 -33.18 33.36
N GLY A 55 -22.21 -33.44 33.96
CA GLY A 55 -20.95 -33.59 33.24
C GLY A 55 -20.93 -34.82 32.32
N VAL A 56 -21.42 -35.97 32.78
CA VAL A 56 -21.55 -37.19 31.96
C VAL A 56 -22.54 -36.97 30.83
N GLN A 57 -23.68 -36.32 31.11
CA GLN A 57 -24.66 -35.98 30.08
C GLN A 57 -24.07 -35.07 29.01
N SER A 58 -23.32 -34.02 29.41
CA SER A 58 -22.71 -33.10 28.44
C SER A 58 -21.61 -33.77 27.62
N GLN A 59 -20.82 -34.66 28.22
CA GLN A 59 -19.80 -35.43 27.51
C GLN A 59 -20.43 -36.42 26.53
N LEU A 60 -21.50 -37.12 26.92
CA LEU A 60 -22.23 -38.02 26.03
C LEU A 60 -22.87 -37.26 24.86
N GLU A 61 -23.45 -36.08 25.11
CA GLU A 61 -24.01 -35.24 24.04
C GLU A 61 -22.91 -34.70 23.12
N GLY A 62 -21.77 -34.30 23.68
CA GLY A 62 -20.59 -33.89 22.91
C GLY A 62 -20.05 -35.02 22.03
N ILE A 63 -19.95 -36.24 22.56
CA ILE A 63 -19.53 -37.42 21.79
C ILE A 63 -20.55 -37.75 20.69
N ARG A 64 -21.85 -37.69 21.00
CA ARG A 64 -22.91 -37.95 20.02
C ARG A 64 -22.90 -36.94 18.88
N SER A 65 -22.77 -35.66 19.21
CA SER A 65 -22.62 -34.58 18.23
C SER A 65 -21.34 -34.77 17.41
N ALA A 66 -20.21 -35.10 18.03
CA ALA A 66 -18.97 -35.36 17.33
C ALA A 66 -19.07 -36.54 16.35
N ILE A 67 -19.71 -37.65 16.74
CA ILE A 67 -19.95 -38.80 15.86
C ILE A 67 -20.86 -38.40 14.69
N SER A 68 -21.94 -37.68 14.96
CA SER A 68 -22.84 -37.18 13.92
C SER A 68 -22.10 -36.28 12.93
N HIS A 69 -21.28 -35.35 13.42
CA HIS A 69 -20.47 -34.48 12.56
C HIS A 69 -19.45 -35.27 11.75
N MET A 70 -18.75 -36.24 12.34
CA MET A 70 -17.80 -37.08 11.60
C MET A 70 -18.47 -37.88 10.48
N GLN A 71 -19.69 -38.39 10.71
CA GLN A 71 -20.45 -39.10 9.67
C GLN A 71 -20.80 -38.17 8.51
N VAL A 72 -21.32 -36.97 8.82
CA VAL A 72 -21.63 -35.95 7.81
C VAL A 72 -20.37 -35.52 7.05
N THR A 73 -19.27 -35.23 7.75
CA THR A 73 -18.01 -34.86 7.12
C THR A 73 -17.45 -35.98 6.24
N ALA A 74 -17.61 -37.25 6.61
CA ALA A 74 -17.20 -38.37 5.77
C ALA A 74 -18.01 -38.44 4.46
N GLU A 75 -19.32 -38.22 4.54
CA GLU A 75 -20.18 -38.14 3.35
C GLU A 75 -19.82 -36.93 2.46
N GLU A 76 -19.58 -35.76 3.06
CA GLU A 76 -19.15 -34.56 2.35
C GLU A 76 -17.80 -34.76 1.65
N VAL A 77 -16.82 -35.39 2.29
CA VAL A 77 -15.51 -35.68 1.68
C VAL A 77 -15.65 -36.63 0.50
N LEU A 78 -16.49 -37.66 0.60
CA LEU A 78 -16.78 -38.55 -0.52
C LEU A 78 -17.46 -37.80 -1.67
N GLN A 79 -18.37 -36.89 -1.36
CA GLN A 79 -19.05 -36.08 -2.35
C GLN A 79 -18.09 -35.10 -3.04
N ILE A 80 -17.21 -34.44 -2.27
CA ILE A 80 -16.13 -33.58 -2.81
C ILE A 80 -15.21 -34.40 -3.72
N GLY A 81 -14.85 -35.62 -3.32
CA GLY A 81 -14.05 -36.53 -4.13
C GLY A 81 -14.70 -36.85 -5.47
N LYS A 82 -15.99 -37.18 -5.48
CA LYS A 82 -16.77 -37.40 -6.71
C LYS A 82 -16.82 -36.14 -7.57
N SER A 83 -17.12 -34.98 -6.97
CA SER A 83 -17.15 -33.71 -7.70
C SER A 83 -15.78 -33.34 -8.28
N MET A 84 -14.68 -33.59 -7.57
CA MET A 84 -13.32 -33.43 -8.08
C MET A 84 -13.02 -34.34 -9.27
N GLN A 85 -13.47 -35.59 -9.22
CA GLN A 85 -13.31 -36.54 -10.31
C GLN A 85 -14.11 -36.09 -11.55
N GLU A 86 -15.38 -35.70 -11.38
CA GLU A 86 -16.21 -35.17 -12.46
C GLU A 86 -15.61 -33.89 -13.09
N ILE A 87 -15.04 -33.01 -12.26
CA ILE A 87 -14.31 -31.82 -12.73
C ILE A 87 -13.07 -32.24 -13.53
N GLY A 88 -12.30 -33.21 -13.03
CA GLY A 88 -11.12 -33.75 -13.72
C GLY A 88 -11.45 -34.33 -15.10
N GLU A 89 -12.50 -35.14 -15.19
CA GLU A 89 -12.98 -35.73 -16.45
C GLU A 89 -13.43 -34.64 -17.45
N LYS A 90 -14.18 -33.63 -17.00
CA LYS A 90 -14.58 -32.50 -17.85
C LYS A 90 -13.38 -31.67 -18.31
N LEU A 91 -12.41 -31.42 -17.43
CA LEU A 91 -11.18 -30.68 -17.75
C LEU A 91 -10.32 -31.39 -18.82
N GLN A 92 -10.32 -32.73 -18.88
CA GLN A 92 -9.58 -33.48 -19.90
C GLN A 92 -10.06 -33.22 -21.34
N SER A 93 -11.32 -32.77 -21.52
CA SER A 93 -11.87 -32.42 -22.85
C SER A 93 -11.50 -31.00 -23.32
N ILE A 94 -10.96 -30.16 -22.43
CA ILE A 94 -10.63 -28.75 -22.73
C ILE A 94 -9.49 -28.60 -23.75
N PRO A 95 -8.39 -29.39 -23.70
CA PRO A 95 -7.31 -29.30 -24.69
C PRO A 95 -7.78 -29.56 -26.12
N GLU A 96 -8.66 -30.54 -26.34
CA GLU A 96 -9.23 -30.80 -27.67
C GLU A 96 -10.11 -29.65 -28.15
N THR A 97 -10.92 -29.10 -27.25
CA THR A 97 -11.76 -27.92 -27.52
C THR A 97 -10.92 -26.69 -27.83
N ARG A 98 -9.80 -26.48 -27.12
CA ARG A 98 -8.81 -25.43 -27.39
C ARG A 98 -8.19 -25.58 -28.78
N ASN A 99 -7.89 -26.82 -29.19
CA ASN A 99 -7.37 -27.07 -30.54
C ASN A 99 -8.40 -26.74 -31.62
N ARG A 100 -9.67 -27.13 -31.43
CA ARG A 100 -10.77 -26.76 -32.35
C ARG A 100 -11.01 -25.25 -32.40
N LEU A 101 -10.92 -24.57 -31.26
CA LEU A 101 -11.05 -23.12 -31.15
C LEU A 101 -9.78 -22.36 -31.54
N SER A 102 -8.68 -23.02 -31.88
CA SER A 102 -7.42 -22.35 -32.20
C SER A 102 -7.56 -21.40 -33.40
N MET A 103 -8.36 -21.78 -34.40
CA MET A 103 -8.67 -20.93 -35.56
C MET A 103 -9.52 -19.72 -35.17
N LEU A 104 -10.54 -19.91 -34.32
CA LEU A 104 -11.36 -18.81 -33.80
C LEU A 104 -10.53 -17.89 -32.89
N SER A 105 -9.65 -18.44 -32.06
CA SER A 105 -8.73 -17.69 -31.21
C SER A 105 -7.75 -16.85 -32.03
N LYS A 106 -7.25 -17.38 -33.15
CA LYS A 106 -6.41 -16.63 -34.11
C LYS A 106 -7.22 -15.51 -34.78
N ALA A 107 -8.41 -15.82 -35.28
CA ALA A 107 -9.30 -14.82 -35.89
C ALA A 107 -9.73 -13.73 -34.89
N ASN A 108 -10.02 -14.10 -33.64
CA ASN A 108 -10.33 -13.16 -32.56
C ASN A 108 -9.11 -12.30 -32.19
N SER A 109 -7.90 -12.87 -32.19
CA SER A 109 -6.68 -12.10 -31.97
C SER A 109 -6.44 -11.08 -33.09
N GLN A 110 -6.63 -11.49 -34.35
CA GLN A 110 -6.55 -10.59 -35.50
C GLN A 110 -7.63 -9.49 -35.45
N HIS A 111 -8.87 -9.86 -35.13
CA HIS A 111 -9.96 -8.89 -35.01
C HIS A 111 -9.73 -7.90 -33.87
N SER A 112 -9.27 -8.39 -32.71
CA SER A 112 -8.86 -7.55 -31.58
C SER A 112 -7.75 -6.58 -31.99
N GLN A 113 -6.74 -7.04 -32.74
CA GLN A 113 -5.67 -6.19 -33.25
C GLN A 113 -6.19 -5.13 -34.21
N TYR A 114 -7.07 -5.49 -35.16
CA TYR A 114 -7.65 -4.51 -36.07
C TYR A 114 -8.56 -3.51 -35.34
N ALA A 115 -9.32 -3.95 -34.34
CA ALA A 115 -10.15 -3.06 -33.53
C ALA A 115 -9.30 -2.03 -32.78
N ILE A 116 -8.25 -2.48 -32.09
CA ILE A 116 -7.30 -1.62 -31.37
C ILE A 116 -6.57 -0.69 -32.36
N ALA A 117 -6.16 -1.20 -33.52
CA ALA A 117 -5.53 -0.38 -34.54
C ALA A 117 -6.50 0.69 -35.05
N VAL A 118 -7.77 0.37 -35.34
CA VAL A 118 -8.79 1.32 -35.82
C VAL A 118 -9.13 2.38 -34.77
N GLU A 119 -9.18 2.01 -33.50
CA GLU A 119 -9.37 2.96 -32.40
C GLU A 119 -8.17 3.90 -32.29
N ASN A 120 -6.95 3.36 -32.28
CA ASN A 120 -5.71 4.13 -32.23
C ASN A 120 -5.45 4.93 -33.51
N PHE A 121 -5.97 4.52 -34.67
CA PHE A 121 -5.85 5.24 -35.94
C PHE A 121 -6.43 6.66 -35.85
N LYS A 122 -7.47 6.88 -35.04
CA LYS A 122 -8.02 8.23 -34.81
C LYS A 122 -7.01 9.13 -34.09
N HIS A 123 -6.26 8.58 -33.14
CA HIS A 123 -5.25 9.30 -32.39
C HIS A 123 -3.97 9.52 -33.21
N ILE A 124 -3.59 8.54 -34.03
CA ILE A 124 -2.48 8.64 -35.00
C ILE A 124 -2.77 9.71 -36.06
N PHE A 125 -3.98 9.72 -36.64
CA PHE A 125 -4.33 10.67 -37.70
C PHE A 125 -4.38 12.10 -37.18
N ASN A 126 -4.89 12.31 -35.98
CA ASN A 126 -4.96 13.62 -35.34
C ASN A 126 -3.70 13.96 -34.52
N LEU A 127 -2.62 13.18 -34.63
CA LEU A 127 -1.45 13.32 -33.77
C LEU A 127 -0.83 14.71 -33.90
N VAL A 128 -0.63 15.19 -35.13
CA VAL A 128 0.00 16.52 -35.37
C VAL A 128 -0.86 17.63 -34.78
N ASP A 129 -2.16 17.66 -35.07
CA ASP A 129 -3.09 18.65 -34.55
C ASP A 129 -3.20 18.62 -33.02
N THR A 130 -3.19 17.42 -32.43
CA THR A 130 -3.25 17.27 -30.96
C THR A 130 -1.94 17.65 -30.31
N VAL A 131 -0.80 17.39 -30.94
CA VAL A 131 0.53 17.81 -30.48
C VAL A 131 0.63 19.33 -30.48
N GLU A 132 0.22 20.01 -31.56
CA GLU A 132 0.21 21.47 -31.65
C GLU A 132 -0.71 22.10 -30.61
N LYS A 133 -1.96 21.64 -30.48
CA LYS A 133 -2.90 22.11 -29.45
C LYS A 133 -2.37 21.89 -28.03
N THR A 134 -1.68 20.77 -27.81
CA THR A 134 -1.08 20.46 -26.51
C THR A 134 0.06 21.43 -26.19
N HIS A 135 0.88 21.75 -27.19
CA HIS A 135 1.92 22.77 -27.04
C HIS A 135 1.33 24.14 -26.69
N GLU A 136 0.26 24.56 -27.36
CA GLU A 136 -0.47 25.79 -27.03
C GLU A 136 -1.01 25.76 -25.59
N TYR A 137 -1.62 24.66 -25.14
CA TYR A 137 -2.10 24.54 -23.76
C TYR A 137 -0.98 24.58 -22.72
N ILE A 138 0.23 24.09 -23.04
CA ILE A 138 1.39 24.21 -22.17
C ILE A 138 1.80 25.68 -22.05
N LEU A 139 1.86 26.42 -23.17
CA LEU A 139 2.19 27.85 -23.19
C LEU A 139 1.14 28.70 -22.43
N GLU A 140 -0.14 28.36 -22.54
CA GLU A 140 -1.24 29.02 -21.84
C GLU A 140 -1.37 28.62 -20.35
N ASN A 141 -0.49 27.77 -19.82
CA ASN A 141 -0.56 27.20 -18.47
C ASN A 141 -1.86 26.40 -18.18
N LYS A 142 -2.55 25.90 -19.21
CA LYS A 142 -3.70 25.01 -19.08
C LYS A 142 -3.25 23.55 -18.93
N LEU A 143 -2.45 23.29 -17.89
CA LEU A 143 -1.71 22.04 -17.70
C LEU A 143 -2.60 20.79 -17.67
N LEU A 144 -3.81 20.88 -17.11
CA LEU A 144 -4.73 19.74 -17.04
C LEU A 144 -5.23 19.31 -18.42
N HIS A 145 -5.45 20.27 -19.33
CA HIS A 145 -5.88 19.98 -20.70
C HIS A 145 -4.72 19.40 -21.50
N ALA A 146 -3.52 19.97 -21.34
CA ALA A 146 -2.31 19.42 -21.93
C ALA A 146 -2.04 17.98 -21.45
N HIS A 147 -2.13 17.73 -20.14
CA HIS A 147 -1.96 16.40 -19.56
C HIS A 147 -2.99 15.40 -20.07
N LYS A 148 -4.26 15.80 -20.22
CA LYS A 148 -5.30 14.95 -20.80
C LYS A 148 -4.94 14.49 -22.22
N ASN A 149 -4.53 15.42 -23.08
CA ASN A 149 -4.16 15.09 -24.46
C ASN A 149 -2.92 14.18 -24.50
N ILE A 150 -1.90 14.48 -23.69
CA ILE A 150 -0.70 13.63 -23.57
C ILE A 150 -1.09 12.22 -23.12
N MET A 151 -1.96 12.09 -22.14
CA MET A 151 -2.41 10.78 -21.64
C MET A 151 -3.18 9.99 -22.71
N GLU A 152 -4.02 10.64 -23.51
CA GLU A 152 -4.72 9.99 -24.64
C GLU A 152 -3.72 9.47 -25.70
N LEU A 153 -2.68 10.25 -25.99
CA LEU A 153 -1.62 9.87 -26.92
C LEU A 153 -0.70 8.78 -26.36
N GLU A 154 -0.34 8.86 -25.07
CA GLU A 154 0.44 7.83 -24.36
C GLU A 154 -0.33 6.51 -24.32
N ASN A 155 -1.62 6.53 -23.99
CA ASN A 155 -2.45 5.32 -23.99
C ASN A 155 -2.50 4.69 -25.38
N ALA A 156 -2.70 5.49 -26.44
CA ALA A 156 -2.71 4.96 -27.80
C ALA A 156 -1.37 4.33 -28.20
N ARG A 157 -0.24 4.96 -27.83
CA ARG A 157 1.09 4.39 -28.03
C ARG A 157 1.27 3.09 -27.25
N ASP A 158 0.89 3.08 -25.98
CA ASP A 158 1.12 1.97 -25.07
C ASP A 158 0.25 0.75 -25.42
N ASP A 159 -0.99 0.97 -25.89
CA ASP A 159 -1.88 -0.07 -26.41
C ASP A 159 -1.30 -0.73 -27.67
N LEU A 160 -0.75 0.07 -28.59
CA LEU A 160 -0.05 -0.45 -29.77
C LEU A 160 1.20 -1.23 -29.37
N MET A 161 1.98 -0.72 -28.42
CA MET A 161 3.16 -1.43 -27.91
C MET A 161 2.80 -2.73 -27.20
N PHE A 162 1.67 -2.78 -26.49
CA PHE A 162 1.18 -3.98 -25.83
C PHE A 162 0.79 -5.07 -26.84
N GLU A 163 0.06 -4.70 -27.90
CA GLU A 163 -0.29 -5.65 -28.96
C GLU A 163 0.95 -6.17 -29.71
N VAL A 164 1.94 -5.30 -29.97
CA VAL A 164 3.25 -5.72 -30.52
C VAL A 164 4.00 -6.63 -29.55
N HIS A 165 3.91 -6.41 -28.25
CA HIS A 165 4.55 -7.27 -27.24
C HIS A 165 3.91 -8.65 -27.18
N LYS A 166 2.57 -8.73 -27.29
CA LYS A 166 1.80 -9.97 -27.36
C LYS A 166 2.14 -10.81 -28.60
N LEU A 167 2.48 -10.15 -29.70
CA LEU A 167 3.02 -10.81 -30.89
C LEU A 167 4.44 -11.35 -30.58
N ASN A 168 4.57 -12.66 -30.52
CA ASN A 168 5.87 -13.34 -30.32
C ASN A 168 6.63 -13.44 -31.64
N SER A 169 6.88 -12.29 -32.27
CA SER A 169 7.44 -12.16 -33.62
C SER A 169 8.90 -11.71 -33.57
N GLU A 170 9.73 -12.22 -34.48
CA GLU A 170 11.14 -11.81 -34.66
C GLU A 170 11.30 -10.30 -34.97
N ARG A 171 10.24 -9.66 -35.48
CA ARG A 171 10.18 -8.22 -35.78
C ARG A 171 9.80 -7.32 -34.60
N ARG A 172 9.54 -7.87 -33.41
CA ARG A 172 9.10 -7.11 -32.22
C ARG A 172 10.01 -5.91 -31.93
N GLU A 173 11.33 -6.10 -32.00
CA GLU A 173 12.30 -5.03 -31.73
C GLU A 173 12.20 -3.89 -32.74
N TYR A 174 12.03 -4.23 -34.02
CA TYR A 174 11.86 -3.26 -35.11
C TYR A 174 10.55 -2.48 -34.98
N ASP A 175 9.44 -3.17 -34.73
CA ASP A 175 8.12 -2.55 -34.58
C ASP A 175 8.07 -1.64 -33.33
N LYS A 176 8.70 -2.06 -32.22
CA LYS A 176 8.88 -1.22 -31.03
C LYS A 176 9.70 0.04 -31.34
N ASN A 177 10.78 -0.08 -32.10
CA ASN A 177 11.61 1.08 -32.48
C ASN A 177 10.89 2.02 -33.45
N LEU A 178 10.08 1.48 -34.36
CA LEU A 178 9.24 2.29 -35.26
C LEU A 178 8.22 3.12 -34.46
N LEU A 179 7.54 2.50 -33.50
CA LEU A 179 6.60 3.20 -32.61
C LEU A 179 7.31 4.27 -31.76
N LYS A 180 8.48 3.95 -31.20
CA LYS A 180 9.28 4.95 -30.48
C LYS A 180 9.60 6.16 -31.35
N ASN A 181 10.07 5.93 -32.59
CA ASN A 181 10.40 7.01 -33.51
C ASN A 181 9.18 7.87 -33.87
N TYR A 182 8.03 7.24 -34.10
CA TYR A 182 6.79 7.92 -34.44
C TYR A 182 6.28 8.82 -33.30
N PHE A 183 6.41 8.37 -32.05
CA PHE A 183 5.97 9.12 -30.86
C PHE A 183 7.08 9.97 -30.22
N THR A 184 8.19 10.25 -30.90
CA THR A 184 9.27 11.08 -30.34
C THR A 184 8.82 12.50 -29.95
N ASP A 185 7.88 13.09 -30.68
CA ASP A 185 7.35 14.41 -30.36
C ASP A 185 6.45 14.39 -29.10
N LEU A 186 5.83 13.25 -28.79
CA LEU A 186 5.11 13.05 -27.53
C LEU A 186 6.08 13.09 -26.35
N ASP A 187 7.24 12.46 -26.46
CA ASP A 187 8.26 12.48 -25.40
C ASP A 187 8.77 13.91 -25.15
N LYS A 188 8.88 14.74 -26.20
CA LYS A 188 9.21 16.17 -26.04
C LYS A 188 8.10 16.91 -25.29
N LEU A 189 6.83 16.70 -25.63
CA LEU A 189 5.70 17.31 -24.93
C LEU A 189 5.62 16.91 -23.46
N VAL A 190 5.86 15.63 -23.14
CA VAL A 190 5.93 15.13 -21.77
C VAL A 190 7.03 15.86 -21.00
N ASN A 191 8.21 16.00 -21.60
CA ASN A 191 9.33 16.71 -20.98
C ASN A 191 9.03 18.19 -20.76
N ASP A 192 8.34 18.85 -21.71
CA ASP A 192 7.97 20.26 -21.57
C ASP A 192 6.87 20.47 -20.53
N LEU A 193 5.88 19.57 -20.46
CA LEU A 193 4.90 19.55 -19.38
C LEU A 193 5.59 19.35 -18.03
N ALA A 194 6.52 18.38 -17.93
CA ALA A 194 7.26 18.10 -16.71
C ALA A 194 8.06 19.33 -16.25
N LYS A 195 8.78 20.01 -17.15
CA LYS A 195 9.49 21.26 -16.84
C LYS A 195 8.54 22.31 -16.25
N GLN A 196 7.35 22.48 -16.83
CA GLN A 196 6.39 23.47 -16.36
C GLN A 196 5.79 23.10 -14.99
N VAL A 197 5.49 21.81 -14.78
CA VAL A 197 5.06 21.27 -13.48
C VAL A 197 6.14 21.52 -12.42
N TRP A 198 7.41 21.18 -12.70
CA TRP A 198 8.52 21.39 -11.77
C TRP A 198 8.78 22.86 -11.50
N TYR A 199 8.64 23.72 -12.51
CA TYR A 199 8.73 25.16 -12.34
C TYR A 199 7.69 25.68 -11.33
N ILE A 200 6.43 25.27 -11.47
CA ILE A 200 5.36 25.67 -10.55
C ILE A 200 5.59 25.09 -9.15
N CYS A 201 5.96 23.81 -9.04
CA CYS A 201 6.24 23.19 -7.76
C CYS A 201 7.45 23.82 -7.05
N SER A 202 8.48 24.23 -7.81
CA SER A 202 9.64 24.94 -7.25
C SER A 202 9.27 26.30 -6.67
N ARG A 203 8.16 26.90 -7.11
CA ARG A 203 7.65 28.19 -6.64
C ARG A 203 6.47 28.04 -5.69
N ALA A 204 6.30 26.86 -5.07
CA ALA A 204 5.13 26.57 -4.26
C ALA A 204 4.93 27.56 -3.09
N LEU A 205 6.02 28.01 -2.45
CA LEU A 205 5.94 28.98 -1.36
C LEU A 205 5.56 30.39 -1.86
N GLU A 206 6.07 30.81 -3.02
CA GLU A 206 5.70 32.08 -3.64
C GLU A 206 4.27 32.06 -4.19
N ALA A 207 3.83 30.92 -4.74
CA ALA A 207 2.50 30.74 -5.29
C ALA A 207 1.41 30.93 -4.22
N VAL A 208 1.72 30.56 -2.98
CA VAL A 208 0.83 30.72 -1.83
C VAL A 208 0.80 32.16 -1.29
N GLN A 209 1.84 32.96 -1.56
CA GLN A 209 1.86 34.39 -1.22
C GLN A 209 1.25 35.27 -2.31
N GLY A 210 1.16 34.76 -3.54
CA GLY A 210 0.65 35.46 -4.71
C GLY A 210 -0.87 35.38 -4.87
N ASN A 211 -1.33 35.68 -6.09
CA ASN A 211 -2.75 35.67 -6.45
C ASN A 211 -3.33 34.24 -6.51
N ASP A 212 -4.65 34.12 -6.33
CA ASP A 212 -5.39 32.84 -6.39
C ASP A 212 -5.11 32.00 -7.64
N SER A 213 -4.76 32.64 -8.76
CA SER A 213 -4.38 31.96 -10.01
C SER A 213 -3.13 31.08 -9.86
N ALA A 214 -2.10 31.55 -9.13
CA ALA A 214 -0.88 30.77 -8.91
C ALA A 214 -1.13 29.56 -8.00
N LEU A 215 -2.03 29.73 -7.01
CA LEU A 215 -2.48 28.64 -6.15
C LEU A 215 -3.22 27.55 -6.95
N GLN A 216 -4.11 27.96 -7.85
CA GLN A 216 -4.83 27.03 -8.73
C GLN A 216 -3.89 26.27 -9.68
N GLN A 217 -2.86 26.94 -10.19
CA GLN A 217 -1.82 26.29 -11.00
C GLN A 217 -1.04 25.26 -10.20
N LEU A 218 -0.68 25.56 -8.95
CA LEU A 218 -0.02 24.61 -8.05
C LEU A 218 -0.90 23.38 -7.78
N VAL A 219 -2.18 23.58 -7.44
CA VAL A 219 -3.12 22.47 -7.25
C VAL A 219 -3.28 21.66 -8.53
N SER A 220 -3.31 22.30 -9.70
CA SER A 220 -3.36 21.61 -10.99
C SER A 220 -2.13 20.75 -11.24
N ALA A 221 -0.93 21.28 -10.96
CA ALA A 221 0.32 20.53 -11.04
C ALA A 221 0.34 19.33 -10.08
N LEU A 222 -0.11 19.50 -8.83
CA LEU A 222 -0.22 18.41 -7.85
C LEU A 222 -1.22 17.34 -8.28
N ARG A 223 -2.35 17.72 -8.88
CA ARG A 223 -3.33 16.78 -9.43
C ARG A 223 -2.74 15.94 -10.56
N ILE A 224 -1.88 16.52 -11.39
CA ILE A 224 -1.16 15.78 -12.44
C ILE A 224 -0.22 14.76 -11.80
N ILE A 225 0.59 15.16 -10.81
CA ILE A 225 1.54 14.27 -10.12
C ILE A 225 0.81 13.08 -9.49
N GLU A 226 -0.30 13.33 -8.79
CA GLU A 226 -1.13 12.26 -8.21
C GLU A 226 -1.73 11.33 -9.27
N ARG A 227 -2.08 11.87 -10.44
CA ARG A 227 -2.61 11.07 -11.55
C ARG A 227 -1.52 10.20 -12.18
N GLU A 228 -0.31 10.73 -12.36
CA GLU A 228 0.85 9.98 -12.85
C GLU A 228 1.23 8.83 -11.90
N GLU A 229 1.20 9.06 -10.59
CA GLU A 229 1.50 8.01 -9.59
C GLU A 229 0.44 6.89 -9.60
N ARG A 230 -0.83 7.24 -9.83
CA ARG A 230 -1.91 6.24 -10.00
C ARG A 230 -1.72 5.40 -11.26
N ILE A 231 -1.26 6.01 -12.36
CA ILE A 231 -0.95 5.30 -13.61
C ILE A 231 0.23 4.34 -13.38
N ASP A 232 1.29 4.80 -12.70
CA ASP A 232 2.43 3.95 -12.35
C ASP A 232 1.99 2.74 -11.50
N THR A 233 1.13 2.97 -10.51
CA THR A 233 0.57 1.91 -9.65
C THR A 233 -0.26 0.92 -10.47
N TYR A 234 -1.11 1.41 -11.37
CA TYR A 234 -1.92 0.57 -12.25
C TYR A 234 -1.07 -0.39 -13.09
N TYR A 235 0.00 0.09 -13.71
CA TYR A 235 0.88 -0.77 -14.50
C TYR A 235 1.67 -1.76 -13.64
N LEU A 236 2.08 -1.38 -12.42
CA LEU A 236 2.73 -2.28 -11.47
C LEU A 236 1.79 -3.43 -11.05
N ASP A 237 0.52 -3.14 -10.80
CA ASP A 237 -0.49 -4.13 -10.42
C ASP A 237 -0.88 -5.05 -11.59
N GLN A 238 -0.89 -4.52 -12.81
CA GLN A 238 -1.21 -5.28 -14.04
C GLN A 238 -0.03 -6.13 -14.55
N ARG A 239 1.20 -5.85 -14.11
CA ARG A 239 2.42 -6.56 -14.50
C ARG A 239 2.33 -8.10 -14.48
N PRO A 240 1.79 -8.76 -13.42
CA PRO A 240 1.65 -10.22 -13.41
C PRO A 240 0.66 -10.77 -14.45
N VAL A 241 -0.33 -9.98 -14.85
CA VAL A 241 -1.38 -10.41 -15.82
C VAL A 241 -0.96 -10.10 -17.26
N SER A 242 -0.22 -9.01 -17.47
CA SER A 242 0.19 -8.47 -18.77
C SER A 242 1.47 -9.09 -19.35
N ASN A 243 1.84 -10.31 -18.92
CA ASN A 243 3.03 -11.02 -19.40
C ASN A 243 4.32 -10.18 -19.31
N ASP A 244 4.50 -9.54 -18.14
CA ASP A 244 5.64 -8.65 -17.82
C ASP A 244 5.80 -7.44 -18.75
N PHE A 245 4.73 -7.03 -19.44
CA PHE A 245 4.75 -5.78 -20.22
C PHE A 245 4.75 -4.57 -19.29
N MET A 246 5.67 -3.64 -19.59
CA MET A 246 5.72 -2.32 -18.99
C MET A 246 5.96 -1.30 -20.11
N PRO A 247 5.16 -0.22 -20.20
CA PRO A 247 5.41 0.84 -21.15
C PRO A 247 6.79 1.48 -20.98
N PRO A 248 7.37 2.07 -22.04
CA PRO A 248 8.63 2.79 -21.94
C PRO A 248 8.50 3.97 -20.94
N ASP A 249 9.56 4.21 -20.19
CA ASP A 249 9.69 5.29 -19.20
C ASP A 249 8.79 5.21 -17.95
N ARG A 250 8.10 4.08 -17.74
CA ARG A 250 7.35 3.80 -16.50
C ARG A 250 8.16 2.83 -15.61
N PRO A 251 8.10 2.96 -14.26
CA PRO A 251 7.41 4.00 -13.50
C PRO A 251 8.20 5.33 -13.48
N ARG A 252 7.49 6.45 -13.55
CA ARG A 252 8.08 7.80 -13.56
C ARG A 252 8.36 8.35 -12.15
N GLN A 253 7.62 7.89 -11.14
CA GLN A 253 7.81 8.27 -9.73
C GLN A 253 7.80 9.79 -9.49
N TRP A 254 6.87 10.51 -10.11
CA TRP A 254 6.78 11.97 -10.02
C TRP A 254 6.58 12.45 -8.58
N ARG A 255 5.95 11.65 -7.71
CA ARG A 255 5.84 11.97 -6.29
C ARG A 255 7.20 12.08 -5.60
N ARG A 256 8.15 11.21 -5.96
CA ARG A 256 9.52 11.26 -5.41
C ARG A 256 10.24 12.52 -5.87
N GLN A 257 10.15 12.81 -7.17
CA GLN A 257 10.77 13.99 -7.78
C GLN A 257 10.20 15.30 -7.21
N LEU A 258 8.89 15.37 -6.98
CA LEU A 258 8.25 16.50 -6.30
C LEU A 258 8.91 16.79 -4.96
N PHE A 259 9.10 15.76 -4.13
CA PHE A 259 9.73 15.93 -2.83
C PHE A 259 11.18 16.40 -2.92
N GLU A 260 11.94 15.92 -3.90
CA GLU A 260 13.30 16.38 -4.18
C GLU A 260 13.32 17.86 -4.62
N VAL A 261 12.38 18.28 -5.48
CA VAL A 261 12.22 19.67 -5.94
C VAL A 261 11.89 20.60 -4.77
N LEU A 262 10.96 20.21 -3.89
CA LEU A 262 10.61 20.99 -2.71
C LEU A 262 11.79 21.10 -1.73
N ALA A 263 12.52 20.00 -1.51
CA ALA A 263 13.71 20.02 -0.67
C ALA A 263 14.82 20.91 -1.25
N LYS A 264 14.98 20.91 -2.58
CA LYS A 264 15.91 21.79 -3.28
C LYS A 264 15.50 23.26 -3.13
N ASN A 265 14.23 23.60 -3.33
CA ASN A 265 13.74 24.97 -3.14
C ASN A 265 14.06 25.48 -1.72
N VAL A 266 13.85 24.67 -0.69
CA VAL A 266 14.20 25.04 0.70
C VAL A 266 15.70 25.32 0.86
N ARG A 267 16.57 24.51 0.24
CA ARG A 267 18.02 24.74 0.24
C ARG A 267 18.39 26.04 -0.48
N ASP A 268 17.91 26.21 -1.70
CA ASP A 268 18.22 27.38 -2.54
C ASP A 268 17.78 28.69 -1.85
N ARG A 269 16.65 28.67 -1.12
CA ARG A 269 16.19 29.82 -0.31
C ARG A 269 17.09 30.12 0.88
N LEU A 270 17.63 29.09 1.53
CA LEU A 270 18.53 29.24 2.67
C LEU A 270 19.90 29.75 2.24
N GLU A 271 20.40 29.28 1.10
CA GLU A 271 21.64 29.76 0.46
C GLU A 271 21.51 31.19 -0.04
N GLY A 272 20.37 31.54 -0.66
CA GLY A 272 20.09 32.93 -1.09
C GLY A 272 19.99 33.95 0.05
N ASN A 273 19.84 33.50 1.30
CA ASN A 273 19.89 34.35 2.50
C ASN A 273 21.32 34.65 2.99
N GLN A 274 22.35 34.01 2.43
CA GLN A 274 23.75 34.26 2.75
C GLN A 274 24.25 35.52 2.03
N LEU A 275 23.82 36.68 2.51
CA LEU A 275 24.13 37.99 1.89
C LEU A 275 25.45 38.61 2.34
N GLU A 276 26.00 38.18 3.49
CA GLU A 276 27.22 38.76 4.07
C GLU A 276 28.38 37.76 4.03
N ASP A 277 29.49 38.20 3.43
CA ASP A 277 30.71 37.41 3.30
C ASP A 277 31.51 37.38 4.62
N LYS A 278 32.21 36.27 4.89
CA LYS A 278 32.96 36.05 6.15
C LYS A 278 34.00 37.13 6.42
N ALA A 279 34.52 37.76 5.35
CA ALA A 279 35.53 38.81 5.40
C ALA A 279 35.00 40.19 5.79
N ILE A 280 33.68 40.43 5.67
CA ILE A 280 33.11 41.79 5.77
C ILE A 280 32.64 42.10 7.20
N ASN A 281 32.20 41.09 7.96
CA ASN A 281 31.60 41.31 9.27
C ASN A 281 31.90 40.18 10.24
N ARG A 282 32.54 40.46 11.39
CA ARG A 282 32.78 39.45 12.45
C ARG A 282 31.49 38.82 13.00
N GLN A 283 30.35 39.50 12.87
CA GLN A 283 29.03 39.00 13.30
C GLN A 283 28.21 38.38 12.16
N TRP A 284 28.81 38.11 11.00
CA TRP A 284 28.11 37.58 9.82
C TRP A 284 27.28 36.32 10.15
N LEU A 285 27.82 35.40 10.97
CA LEU A 285 27.15 34.16 11.34
C LEU A 285 25.89 34.42 12.18
N ALA A 286 25.97 35.33 13.16
CA ALA A 286 24.82 35.67 14.00
C ALA A 286 23.70 36.33 13.17
N ARG A 287 24.06 37.20 12.22
CA ARG A 287 23.11 37.85 11.31
C ARG A 287 22.50 36.85 10.32
N TYR A 288 23.32 35.94 9.78
CA TYR A 288 22.86 34.84 8.94
C TYR A 288 21.86 33.94 9.66
N LEU A 289 22.17 33.50 10.88
CA LEU A 289 21.28 32.67 11.69
C LEU A 289 19.97 33.39 12.04
N GLU A 290 20.03 34.69 12.33
CA GLU A 290 18.82 35.48 12.58
C GLU A 290 17.96 35.64 11.31
N ALA A 291 18.58 35.88 10.14
CA ALA A 291 17.90 35.92 8.86
C ALA A 291 17.25 34.55 8.52
N CYS A 292 17.97 33.46 8.75
CA CYS A 292 17.47 32.10 8.61
C CYS A 292 16.28 31.86 9.53
N ARG A 293 16.39 32.19 10.83
CA ARG A 293 15.30 32.04 11.81
C ARG A 293 14.05 32.76 11.37
N ARG A 294 14.16 34.04 10.95
CA ARG A 294 13.01 34.83 10.48
C ARG A 294 12.37 34.19 9.26
N LYS A 295 13.18 33.77 8.28
CA LYS A 295 12.68 33.18 7.03
C LYS A 295 12.01 31.84 7.26
N VAL A 296 12.63 30.95 8.03
CA VAL A 296 12.09 29.63 8.39
C VAL A 296 10.76 29.78 9.11
N VAL A 297 10.67 30.65 10.12
CA VAL A 297 9.42 30.87 10.87
C VAL A 297 8.32 31.43 9.96
N SER A 298 8.66 32.36 9.07
CA SER A 298 7.72 32.95 8.11
C SER A 298 7.21 31.88 7.12
N ASP A 299 8.11 31.12 6.51
CA ASP A 299 7.78 30.10 5.53
C ASP A 299 7.00 28.94 6.19
N LEU A 300 7.39 28.46 7.38
CA LEU A 300 6.66 27.40 8.09
C LEU A 300 5.25 27.82 8.51
N LYS A 301 5.03 29.10 8.86
CA LYS A 301 3.68 29.62 9.10
C LYS A 301 2.84 29.52 7.83
N LEU A 302 3.38 29.95 6.70
CA LEU A 302 2.71 29.89 5.39
C LEU A 302 2.39 28.44 4.99
N VAL A 303 3.33 27.53 5.22
CA VAL A 303 3.14 26.10 4.93
C VAL A 303 1.97 25.56 5.74
N LYS A 304 1.88 25.90 7.03
CA LYS A 304 0.82 25.43 7.91
C LYS A 304 -0.54 26.01 7.57
N THR A 305 -0.62 27.30 7.24
CA THR A 305 -1.91 27.98 7.04
C THR A 305 -2.51 27.74 5.67
N CYS A 306 -1.69 27.69 4.63
CA CYS A 306 -2.18 27.74 3.25
C CYS A 306 -1.67 26.55 2.42
N LEU A 307 -0.37 26.25 2.44
CA LEU A 307 0.18 25.18 1.61
C LEU A 307 -0.38 23.80 2.01
N ALA A 308 -0.56 23.56 3.30
CA ALA A 308 -1.10 22.29 3.81
C ALA A 308 -2.49 21.95 3.24
N ALA A 309 -3.30 22.95 2.89
CA ALA A 309 -4.63 22.73 2.30
C ALA A 309 -4.59 22.33 0.82
N CYS A 310 -3.48 22.59 0.11
CA CYS A 310 -3.33 22.29 -1.32
C CYS A 310 -2.83 20.85 -1.58
N PHE A 311 -2.16 20.25 -0.60
CA PHE A 311 -1.56 18.92 -0.72
C PHE A 311 -2.49 17.86 -0.15
N PRO A 312 -2.45 16.61 -0.65
CA PRO A 312 -3.12 15.49 0.00
C PRO A 312 -2.64 15.31 1.46
N PRO A 313 -3.52 14.92 2.39
CA PRO A 313 -3.16 14.78 3.81
C PRO A 313 -2.04 13.74 4.02
N ASP A 314 -2.01 12.68 3.20
CA ASP A 314 -1.02 11.60 3.27
C ASP A 314 0.42 12.05 2.99
N TYR A 315 0.60 13.26 2.43
CA TYR A 315 1.93 13.80 2.15
C TYR A 315 2.63 14.32 3.39
N ASN A 316 1.85 14.63 4.44
CA ASN A 316 2.32 15.26 5.67
C ASN A 316 3.32 16.41 5.41
N ILE A 317 2.89 17.37 4.59
CA ILE A 317 3.78 18.37 4.00
C ILE A 317 4.44 19.26 5.05
N TYR A 318 3.73 19.59 6.13
CA TYR A 318 4.24 20.45 7.20
C TYR A 318 5.44 19.83 7.90
N ASP A 319 5.32 18.59 8.36
CA ASP A 319 6.41 17.88 9.03
C ASP A 319 7.60 17.65 8.10
N ARG A 320 7.32 17.42 6.81
CA ARG A 320 8.36 17.26 5.79
C ARG A 320 9.13 18.55 5.54
N TYR A 321 8.46 19.71 5.51
CA TYR A 321 9.14 21.01 5.42
C TYR A 321 9.99 21.30 6.66
N ILE A 322 9.51 20.96 7.87
CA ILE A 322 10.34 21.06 9.09
C ILE A 322 11.62 20.24 8.92
N LYS A 323 11.51 19.01 8.46
CA LYS A 323 12.66 18.15 8.18
C LYS A 323 13.59 18.76 7.13
N TYR A 324 13.06 19.30 6.03
CA TYR A 324 13.88 19.95 5.00
C TYR A 324 14.67 21.15 5.52
N TYR A 325 14.04 22.03 6.31
CA TYR A 325 14.75 23.15 6.91
C TYR A 325 15.78 22.68 7.92
N HIS A 326 15.44 21.71 8.78
CA HIS A 326 16.38 21.13 9.74
C HIS A 326 17.61 20.52 9.06
N ASP A 327 17.41 19.70 8.03
CA ASP A 327 18.49 19.03 7.31
C ASP A 327 19.35 20.04 6.55
N SER A 328 18.74 21.05 5.93
CA SER A 328 19.45 22.11 5.20
C SER A 328 20.28 22.98 6.15
N ILE A 329 19.72 23.42 7.28
CA ILE A 329 20.44 24.20 8.29
C ILE A 329 21.57 23.38 8.90
N SER A 330 21.30 22.11 9.25
CA SER A 330 22.30 21.20 9.80
C SER A 330 23.46 21.00 8.83
N PHE A 331 23.17 20.85 7.54
CA PHE A 331 24.18 20.74 6.49
C PHE A 331 25.02 22.02 6.39
N GLN A 332 24.38 23.19 6.32
CA GLN A 332 25.09 24.47 6.25
C GLN A 332 25.97 24.72 7.49
N ILE A 333 25.47 24.45 8.70
CA ILE A 333 26.25 24.59 9.94
C ILE A 333 27.45 23.64 9.94
N LYS A 334 27.28 22.40 9.50
CA LYS A 334 28.39 21.45 9.36
C LYS A 334 29.44 21.93 8.37
N ASN A 335 29.03 22.47 7.22
CA ASN A 335 29.94 23.05 6.23
C ASN A 335 30.74 24.22 6.82
N ILE A 336 30.06 25.12 7.55
CA ILE A 336 30.71 26.25 8.23
C ILE A 336 31.69 25.75 9.30
N ALA A 337 31.33 24.74 10.08
CA ALA A 337 32.18 24.17 11.12
C ALA A 337 33.40 23.42 10.55
N SER A 338 33.29 22.85 9.35
CA SER A 338 34.40 22.19 8.64
C SER A 338 35.37 23.18 7.99
N SER A 339 34.95 24.43 7.79
CA SER A 339 35.83 25.51 7.35
C SER A 339 36.68 26.00 8.52
N PRO A 340 37.95 26.42 8.31
CA PRO A 340 38.80 26.91 9.40
C PRO A 340 38.12 28.08 10.13
N LEU A 341 37.71 27.83 11.38
CA LEU A 341 37.22 28.84 12.29
C LEU A 341 38.38 29.80 12.62
N GLU A 342 38.10 31.11 12.67
CA GLU A 342 39.12 32.12 12.92
C GLU A 342 39.93 31.77 14.17
N LYS A 343 41.26 31.68 14.03
CA LYS A 343 42.15 31.60 15.18
C LYS A 343 41.98 32.90 15.97
N LYS A 344 41.68 32.75 17.25
CA LYS A 344 41.49 33.81 18.24
C LYS A 344 42.60 34.85 18.22
#